data_AF-A0A1W7R563-F1
#
_entry.id   AF-A0A1W7R563-F1
#
_cell.length_a   1.000
_cell.length_b   1.000
_cell.length_c   1.000
_cell.angle_alpha   90.00
_cell.angle_beta   90.00
_cell.angle_gamma   90.00
#
_symmetry.space_group_name_H-M   'P 1'
#
loop_
_entity.id
_entity.type
_entity.pdbx_description
1 polymer ?
#
loop_
_entity_poly.entity_id
_entity_poly.type
_entity_poly.pdbx_seq_one_letter_code
_entity_poly.pdbx_strand_id
1 'polypeptide(L)'
;MSSPIQFRLLQDVDNYCPDTLDLSLDSEAKNYWFKCFNRLVLKFEQQAAKSQNGDPTAVDRAAKFRTDYLDKLEQLQQDNSSLNPKPLAIRDLLELNETCLRRFGFDDPWREQKQIENQASIVKLNSRLDYIDQIEDIRAKWTEIIKGVLAGNMFDWGAQAVAQILENDSSFGLEEALQQIQKRPWLIDCLDQWLDRTQGPPHKCATIFTDNSGIDIVLGILPLVRQLLLQKTKVLLCANTKPALNDITYEELQELIRQCCSKCAIINEAYEE
;
A
#
# COMPACT_ATOMS: atom_id res chain seq x y z
N MET A 1 23.00 14.53 -7.59
CA MET A 1 22.10 13.43 -7.20
C MET A 1 22.97 12.23 -6.94
N SER A 2 23.03 11.74 -5.70
CA SER A 2 23.72 10.49 -5.39
C SER A 2 23.10 9.37 -6.20
N SER A 3 23.91 8.50 -6.82
CA SER A 3 23.40 7.28 -7.44
C SER A 3 22.50 6.53 -6.44
N PRO A 4 21.36 5.96 -6.87
CA PRO A 4 20.49 5.22 -5.96
C PRO A 4 21.31 4.13 -5.26
N ILE A 5 21.29 4.16 -3.93
CA ILE A 5 21.99 3.16 -3.12
C ILE A 5 21.20 1.86 -3.24
N GLN A 6 21.89 0.82 -3.66
CA GLN A 6 21.32 -0.51 -3.80
C GLN A 6 20.83 -1.09 -2.48
N PHE A 7 19.67 -1.77 -2.53
CA PHE A 7 19.18 -2.57 -1.41
C PHE A 7 20.16 -3.70 -1.07
N ARG A 8 20.72 -3.65 0.14
CA ARG A 8 21.87 -4.49 0.56
C ARG A 8 21.56 -5.98 0.70
N LEU A 9 20.29 -6.36 0.75
CA LEU A 9 19.87 -7.77 0.85
C LEU A 9 19.56 -8.40 -0.51
N LEU A 10 19.68 -7.64 -1.60
CA LEU A 10 19.54 -8.18 -2.94
C LEU A 10 20.77 -9.03 -3.28
N GLN A 11 20.57 -10.33 -3.48
CA GLN A 11 21.66 -11.30 -3.68
C GLN A 11 22.33 -11.16 -5.05
N ASP A 12 21.52 -11.01 -6.10
CA ASP A 12 21.99 -10.87 -7.48
C ASP A 12 21.41 -9.59 -8.06
N VAL A 13 22.28 -8.60 -8.11
CA VAL A 13 21.99 -7.23 -8.56
C VAL A 13 21.77 -7.18 -10.06
N ASP A 14 22.65 -7.86 -10.79
CA ASP A 14 22.77 -7.72 -12.22
C ASP A 14 21.61 -8.41 -12.94
N ASN A 15 21.00 -9.41 -12.29
CA ASN A 15 19.88 -10.18 -12.83
C ASN A 15 18.53 -9.88 -12.14
N TYR A 16 18.47 -8.94 -11.21
CA TYR A 16 17.20 -8.61 -10.55
C TYR A 16 16.26 -7.83 -11.47
N CYS A 17 15.09 -8.39 -11.74
CA CYS A 17 13.98 -7.72 -12.40
C CYS A 17 12.90 -7.38 -11.37
N PRO A 18 12.65 -6.09 -11.05
CA PRO A 18 11.62 -5.72 -10.09
C PRO A 18 10.20 -5.96 -10.63
N ASP A 19 10.05 -5.91 -11.96
CA ASP A 19 8.77 -6.10 -12.62
C ASP A 19 8.55 -7.61 -12.89
N THR A 20 7.52 -8.18 -12.25
CA THR A 20 7.19 -9.61 -12.36
C THR A 20 6.42 -9.96 -13.63
N LEU A 21 5.87 -8.94 -14.31
CA LEU A 21 5.07 -9.08 -15.52
C LEU A 21 5.50 -8.03 -16.55
N ASP A 22 5.91 -8.50 -17.72
CA ASP A 22 6.18 -7.65 -18.89
C ASP A 22 4.94 -7.63 -19.80
N LEU A 23 4.19 -6.53 -19.76
CA LEU A 23 3.00 -6.31 -20.58
C LEU A 23 3.33 -6.23 -22.08
N SER A 24 4.57 -5.96 -22.45
CA SER A 24 4.97 -5.98 -23.86
C SER A 24 4.91 -7.40 -24.44
N LEU A 25 5.11 -8.42 -23.60
CA LEU A 25 5.12 -9.85 -23.96
C LEU A 25 3.78 -10.55 -23.72
N ASP A 26 2.91 -9.98 -22.88
CA ASP A 26 1.58 -10.53 -22.56
C ASP A 26 0.46 -9.62 -23.08
N SER A 27 -0.09 -9.96 -24.25
CA SER A 27 -1.16 -9.18 -24.87
C SER A 27 -2.48 -9.18 -24.09
N GLU A 28 -2.78 -10.25 -23.34
CA GLU A 28 -4.02 -10.35 -22.57
C GLU A 28 -3.92 -9.46 -21.35
N ALA A 29 -2.83 -9.58 -20.58
CA ALA A 29 -2.57 -8.74 -19.44
C ALA A 29 -2.45 -7.26 -19.84
N LYS A 30 -1.77 -6.96 -20.95
CA LYS A 30 -1.69 -5.59 -21.49
C LYS A 30 -3.08 -5.02 -21.73
N ASN A 31 -3.91 -5.72 -22.50
CA ASN A 31 -5.27 -5.27 -22.81
C ASN A 31 -6.13 -5.11 -21.55
N TYR A 32 -5.97 -5.99 -20.57
CA TYR A 32 -6.64 -5.89 -19.28
C TYR A 32 -6.22 -4.61 -18.54
N TRP A 33 -4.92 -4.39 -18.33
CA TRP A 33 -4.41 -3.26 -17.57
C TRP A 33 -4.71 -1.92 -18.25
N PHE A 34 -4.52 -1.78 -19.56
CA PHE A 34 -4.89 -0.54 -20.26
C PHE A 34 -6.38 -0.22 -20.10
N LYS A 35 -7.27 -1.22 -20.16
CA LYS A 35 -8.71 -1.02 -19.89
C LYS A 35 -8.97 -0.61 -18.44
N CYS A 36 -8.26 -1.20 -17.47
CA CYS A 36 -8.38 -0.82 -16.06
C CYS A 36 -7.98 0.64 -15.84
N PHE A 37 -6.79 1.04 -16.33
CA PHE A 37 -6.27 2.40 -16.20
C PHE A 37 -7.10 3.45 -16.95
N ASN A 38 -7.68 3.08 -18.10
CA ASN A 38 -8.63 3.94 -18.82
C ASN A 38 -9.91 4.22 -18.01
N ARG A 39 -10.39 3.24 -17.23
CA ARG A 39 -11.54 3.44 -16.33
C ARG A 39 -11.18 4.19 -15.05
N LEU A 40 -10.01 3.89 -14.47
CA LEU A 40 -9.57 4.49 -13.21
C LEU A 40 -9.38 6.01 -13.31
N VAL A 41 -9.01 6.54 -14.48
CA VAL A 41 -8.83 7.99 -14.67
C VAL A 41 -10.07 8.81 -14.28
N LEU A 42 -11.28 8.26 -14.43
CA LEU A 42 -12.50 8.96 -14.05
C LEU A 42 -12.58 9.15 -12.53
N LYS A 43 -12.15 8.14 -11.76
CA LYS A 43 -12.04 8.24 -10.30
C LYS A 43 -10.93 9.21 -9.91
N PHE A 44 -9.80 9.18 -10.61
CA PHE A 44 -8.68 10.10 -10.34
C PHE A 44 -9.04 11.56 -10.63
N GLU A 45 -9.78 11.84 -11.70
CA GLU A 45 -10.30 13.17 -12.01
C GLU A 45 -11.21 13.69 -10.89
N GLN A 46 -12.17 12.87 -10.45
CA GLN A 46 -13.08 13.22 -9.37
C GLN A 46 -12.34 13.47 -8.06
N GLN A 47 -11.39 12.58 -7.70
CA GLN A 47 -10.60 12.72 -6.48
C GLN A 47 -9.68 13.95 -6.55
N ALA A 48 -9.04 14.21 -7.69
CA ALA A 48 -8.21 15.39 -7.90
C ALA A 48 -9.02 16.68 -7.70
N ALA A 49 -10.19 16.80 -8.35
CA ALA A 49 -11.07 17.95 -8.17
C ALA A 49 -11.50 18.10 -6.69
N LYS A 50 -11.93 17.00 -6.06
CA LYS A 50 -12.35 16.98 -4.65
C LYS A 50 -11.25 17.45 -3.69
N SER A 51 -10.01 17.01 -3.93
CA SER A 51 -8.86 17.32 -3.08
C SER A 51 -8.54 18.81 -2.97
N GLN A 52 -9.03 19.62 -3.92
CA GLN A 52 -8.81 21.06 -3.98
C GLN A 52 -10.13 21.82 -4.17
N ASN A 53 -11.22 21.37 -3.55
CA ASN A 53 -12.57 21.96 -3.66
C ASN A 53 -12.66 23.48 -3.36
N GLY A 54 -11.69 24.04 -2.63
CA GLY A 54 -11.61 25.48 -2.37
C GLY A 54 -11.00 26.32 -3.51
N ASP A 55 -10.37 25.68 -4.50
CA ASP A 55 -9.80 26.34 -5.67
C ASP A 55 -10.80 26.29 -6.85
N PRO A 56 -11.26 27.44 -7.36
CA PRO A 56 -12.22 27.49 -8.46
C PRO A 56 -11.68 26.87 -9.77
N THR A 57 -10.36 26.71 -9.91
CA THR A 57 -9.72 26.10 -11.08
C THR A 57 -9.59 24.58 -10.98
N ALA A 58 -9.84 23.97 -9.82
CA ALA A 58 -9.58 22.56 -9.58
C ALA A 58 -10.33 21.63 -10.54
N VAL A 59 -11.62 21.90 -10.79
CA VAL A 59 -12.44 21.10 -11.71
C VAL A 59 -11.90 21.17 -13.15
N ASP A 60 -11.55 22.38 -13.61
CA ASP A 60 -10.99 22.57 -14.96
C ASP A 60 -9.60 21.92 -15.10
N ARG A 61 -8.75 22.00 -14.06
CA ARG A 61 -7.43 21.34 -14.04
C ARG A 61 -7.57 19.83 -14.03
N ALA A 62 -8.52 19.27 -13.28
CA ALA A 62 -8.80 17.84 -13.24
C ALA A 62 -9.30 17.32 -14.61
N ALA A 63 -10.20 18.06 -15.27
CA ALA A 63 -10.66 17.71 -16.61
C ALA A 63 -9.51 17.72 -17.64
N LYS A 64 -8.63 18.74 -17.57
CA LYS A 64 -7.42 18.80 -18.41
C LYS A 64 -6.43 17.67 -18.11
N PHE A 65 -6.28 17.31 -16.83
CA PHE A 65 -5.52 16.13 -16.42
C PHE A 65 -6.03 14.88 -17.12
N ARG A 66 -7.35 14.62 -17.06
CA ARG A 66 -7.93 13.43 -17.70
C ARG A 66 -7.63 13.38 -19.19
N THR A 67 -7.80 14.50 -19.90
CA THR A 67 -7.50 14.57 -21.34
C THR A 67 -6.03 14.26 -21.62
N ASP A 68 -5.09 14.95 -20.97
CA ASP A 68 -3.64 14.72 -21.18
C ASP A 68 -3.21 13.30 -20.79
N TYR A 69 -3.80 12.74 -19.74
CA TYR A 69 -3.55 11.36 -19.31
C TYR A 69 -4.04 10.35 -20.34
N LEU A 70 -5.26 10.50 -20.86
CA LEU A 70 -5.82 9.59 -21.86
C LEU A 70 -5.01 9.62 -23.17
N ASP A 71 -4.62 10.82 -23.61
CA ASP A 71 -3.79 10.98 -24.81
C ASP A 71 -2.43 10.27 -24.64
N LYS A 72 -1.79 10.41 -23.47
CA LYS A 72 -0.51 9.74 -23.18
C LYS A 72 -0.67 8.23 -22.99
N LEU A 73 -1.76 7.78 -22.38
CA LEU A 73 -2.05 6.36 -22.22
C LEU A 73 -2.24 5.70 -23.59
N GLU A 74 -2.94 6.36 -24.50
CA GLU A 74 -3.10 5.89 -25.89
C GLU A 74 -1.75 5.85 -26.62
N GLN A 75 -0.95 6.91 -26.54
CA GLN A 75 0.41 6.94 -27.11
C GLN A 75 1.27 5.79 -26.59
N LEU A 76 1.25 5.57 -25.27
CA LEU A 76 1.99 4.47 -24.64
C LEU A 76 1.53 3.10 -25.16
N GLN A 77 0.21 2.91 -25.35
CA GLN A 77 -0.34 1.68 -25.90
C GLN A 77 0.08 1.45 -27.37
N GLN A 78 0.08 2.51 -28.18
CA GLN A 78 0.47 2.47 -29.58
C GLN A 78 1.97 2.17 -29.73
N ASP A 79 2.82 2.85 -28.96
CA ASP A 79 4.27 2.60 -28.93
C ASP A 79 4.58 1.15 -28.55
N ASN A 80 3.83 0.60 -27.60
CA ASN A 80 3.95 -0.79 -27.15
C ASN A 80 3.25 -1.82 -28.05
N SER A 81 2.77 -1.40 -29.22
CA SER A 81 2.23 -2.26 -30.28
C SER A 81 3.14 -2.28 -31.53
N SER A 82 4.29 -1.60 -31.48
CA SER A 82 5.27 -1.57 -32.56
C SER A 82 6.05 -2.89 -32.71
N LEU A 83 6.81 -3.04 -33.80
CA LEU A 83 7.60 -4.24 -34.11
C LEU A 83 8.64 -4.60 -33.04
N ASN A 84 9.12 -3.61 -32.27
CA ASN A 84 10.10 -3.76 -31.19
C ASN A 84 9.65 -2.93 -29.98
N PRO A 85 8.65 -3.39 -29.21
CA PRO A 85 8.13 -2.64 -28.08
C PRO A 85 9.20 -2.57 -26.98
N LYS A 86 9.27 -1.42 -26.29
CA LYS A 86 10.04 -1.34 -25.04
C LYS A 86 9.32 -2.15 -23.95
N PRO A 87 10.04 -2.80 -23.03
CA PRO A 87 9.43 -3.42 -21.86
C PRO A 87 8.48 -2.45 -21.17
N LEU A 88 7.31 -2.95 -20.79
CA LEU A 88 6.26 -2.16 -20.17
C LEU A 88 5.72 -2.93 -18.97
N ALA A 89 5.79 -2.31 -17.80
CA ALA A 89 5.28 -2.86 -16.57
C ALA A 89 4.06 -2.07 -16.08
N ILE A 90 3.34 -2.65 -15.11
CA ILE A 90 2.24 -1.96 -14.40
C ILE A 90 2.76 -0.69 -13.71
N ARG A 91 4.01 -0.72 -13.22
CA ARG A 91 4.70 0.42 -12.61
C ARG A 91 4.74 1.64 -13.54
N ASP A 92 4.96 1.44 -14.84
CA ASP A 92 5.03 2.55 -15.79
C ASP A 92 3.65 3.22 -16.00
N LEU A 93 2.56 2.43 -15.91
CA LEU A 93 1.19 2.95 -15.94
C LEU A 93 0.84 3.74 -14.67
N LEU A 94 1.28 3.26 -13.50
CA LEU A 94 1.15 3.98 -12.23
C LEU A 94 1.96 5.28 -12.25
N GLU A 95 3.20 5.25 -12.74
CA GLU A 95 4.06 6.44 -12.84
C GLU A 95 3.50 7.48 -13.82
N LEU A 96 2.87 7.04 -14.92
CA LEU A 96 2.15 7.93 -15.83
C LEU A 96 1.04 8.69 -15.10
N ASN A 97 0.23 8.00 -14.30
CA ASN A 97 -0.85 8.62 -13.52
C ASN A 97 -0.32 9.71 -12.59
N GLU A 98 0.66 9.35 -11.77
CA GLU A 98 1.26 10.25 -10.78
C GLU A 98 1.96 11.45 -11.43
N THR A 99 2.64 11.24 -12.57
CA THR A 99 3.28 12.32 -13.32
C THR A 99 2.25 13.29 -13.90
N CYS A 100 1.15 12.77 -14.44
CA CYS A 100 0.07 13.58 -14.99
C CYS A 100 -0.63 14.38 -13.89
N LEU A 101 -1.02 13.78 -12.76
CA LEU A 101 -1.66 14.49 -11.66
C LEU A 101 -0.80 15.67 -11.16
N ARG A 102 0.49 15.43 -10.90
CA ARG A 102 1.44 16.47 -10.46
C ARG A 102 1.60 17.58 -11.49
N ARG A 103 1.64 17.25 -12.79
CA ARG A 103 1.72 18.25 -13.86
C ARG A 103 0.55 19.24 -13.83
N PHE A 104 -0.64 18.78 -13.42
CA PHE A 104 -1.82 19.63 -13.27
C PHE A 104 -1.99 20.20 -11.85
N GLY A 105 -0.96 20.10 -11.01
CA GLY A 105 -0.90 20.70 -9.68
C GLY A 105 -1.69 19.93 -8.61
N PHE A 106 -1.83 18.61 -8.78
CA PHE A 106 -2.36 17.70 -7.77
C PHE A 106 -1.24 16.81 -7.23
N ASP A 107 -0.52 17.29 -6.21
CA ASP A 107 0.65 16.59 -5.66
C ASP A 107 0.28 15.36 -4.80
N ASP A 108 -0.80 15.49 -4.02
CA ASP A 108 -1.37 14.41 -3.23
C ASP A 108 -2.91 14.56 -3.16
N PRO A 109 -3.65 14.10 -4.19
CA PRO A 109 -5.11 14.06 -4.15
C PRO A 109 -5.70 13.28 -2.97
N TRP A 110 -4.94 12.37 -2.36
CA TRP A 110 -5.44 11.39 -1.39
C TRP A 110 -5.17 11.77 0.05
N ARG A 111 -4.35 12.80 0.30
CA ARG A 111 -3.91 13.24 1.61
C ARG A 111 -5.02 13.33 2.66
N GLU A 112 -6.10 14.04 2.36
CA GLU A 112 -7.21 14.24 3.31
C GLU A 112 -7.83 12.90 3.70
N GLN A 113 -8.06 12.02 2.72
CA GLN A 113 -8.59 10.70 3.02
C GLN A 113 -7.59 9.88 3.86
N LYS A 114 -6.32 9.80 3.45
CA LYS A 114 -5.30 9.08 4.22
C LYS A 114 -5.32 9.51 5.70
N GLN A 115 -5.46 10.81 5.96
CA GLN A 115 -5.58 11.35 7.31
C GLN A 115 -6.85 10.89 8.04
N ILE A 116 -8.01 10.91 7.38
CA ILE A 116 -9.28 10.42 7.94
C ILE A 116 -9.17 8.94 8.31
N GLU A 117 -8.65 8.11 7.40
CA GLU A 117 -8.51 6.66 7.59
C GLU A 117 -7.48 6.32 8.66
N ASN A 118 -6.35 7.03 8.68
CA ASN A 118 -5.35 6.93 9.75
C ASN A 118 -6.00 7.23 11.10
N GLN A 119 -6.69 8.36 11.23
CA GLN A 119 -7.32 8.76 12.50
C GLN A 119 -8.38 7.76 12.95
N ALA A 120 -9.21 7.27 12.04
CA ALA A 120 -10.22 6.24 12.33
C ALA A 120 -9.56 4.93 12.79
N SER A 121 -8.42 4.56 12.21
CA SER A 121 -7.69 3.34 12.53
C SER A 121 -6.95 3.45 13.87
N ILE A 122 -6.35 4.61 14.18
CA ILE A 122 -5.65 4.87 15.46
C ILE A 122 -6.60 4.69 16.65
N VAL A 123 -7.87 5.09 16.51
CA VAL A 123 -8.89 4.92 17.55
C VAL A 123 -9.11 3.44 17.88
N LYS A 124 -9.02 2.55 16.88
CA LYS A 124 -9.21 1.10 17.01
C LYS A 124 -7.93 0.33 17.38
N LEU A 125 -6.77 0.99 17.38
CA LEU A 125 -5.49 0.32 17.57
C LEU A 125 -5.40 -0.38 18.94
N ASN A 126 -5.77 0.31 20.02
CA ASN A 126 -5.64 -0.25 21.37
C ASN A 126 -6.49 -1.52 21.55
N SER A 127 -7.76 -1.50 21.11
CA SER A 127 -8.63 -2.70 21.18
C SER A 127 -8.12 -3.84 20.30
N ARG A 128 -7.53 -3.55 19.14
CA ARG A 128 -6.90 -4.58 18.29
C ARG A 128 -5.71 -5.23 18.99
N LEU A 129 -4.87 -4.43 19.66
CA LEU A 129 -3.71 -4.95 20.40
C LEU A 129 -4.14 -5.79 21.60
N ASP A 130 -5.13 -5.32 22.37
CA ASP A 130 -5.68 -6.06 23.52
C ASP A 130 -6.26 -7.41 23.10
N TYR A 131 -6.98 -7.46 21.98
CA TYR A 131 -7.50 -8.69 21.40
C TYR A 131 -6.36 -9.67 21.04
N ILE A 132 -5.30 -9.20 20.38
CA ILE A 132 -4.14 -10.04 20.03
C ILE A 132 -3.43 -10.56 21.28
N ASP A 133 -3.34 -9.74 22.34
CA ASP A 133 -2.69 -10.11 23.59
C ASP A 133 -3.42 -11.24 24.33
N GLN A 134 -4.75 -11.29 24.23
CA GLN A 134 -5.59 -12.34 24.82
C GLN A 134 -5.40 -13.72 24.17
N ILE A 135 -4.78 -13.80 22.98
CA ILE A 135 -4.50 -15.08 22.32
C ILE A 135 -3.33 -15.77 23.03
N GLU A 136 -3.59 -16.84 23.77
CA GLU A 136 -2.54 -17.55 24.54
C GLU A 136 -1.64 -18.40 23.64
N ASP A 137 -2.21 -19.11 22.67
CA ASP A 137 -1.43 -19.94 21.75
C ASP A 137 -0.61 -19.07 20.80
N ILE A 138 0.71 -19.23 20.84
CA ILE A 138 1.64 -18.38 20.09
C ILE A 138 1.49 -18.54 18.57
N ARG A 139 1.15 -19.75 18.09
CA ARG A 139 0.95 -19.98 16.65
C ARG A 139 -0.35 -19.34 16.17
N ALA A 140 -1.42 -19.43 16.96
CA ALA A 140 -2.68 -18.75 16.70
C ALA A 140 -2.50 -17.23 16.73
N LYS A 141 -1.72 -16.69 17.69
CA LYS A 141 -1.40 -15.26 17.78
C LYS A 141 -0.70 -14.78 16.51
N TRP A 142 0.35 -15.47 16.08
CA TRP A 142 1.04 -15.14 14.82
C TRP A 142 0.14 -15.28 13.61
N THR A 143 -0.70 -16.31 13.56
CA THR A 143 -1.67 -16.49 12.47
C THR A 143 -2.62 -15.30 12.38
N GLU A 144 -3.15 -14.83 13.51
CA GLU A 144 -4.07 -13.69 13.57
C GLU A 144 -3.40 -12.37 13.19
N ILE A 145 -2.13 -12.18 13.58
CA ILE A 145 -1.33 -11.03 13.15
C ILE A 145 -1.13 -11.03 11.63
N ILE A 146 -0.72 -12.17 11.04
CA ILE A 146 -0.49 -12.27 9.59
C ILE A 146 -1.80 -12.12 8.81
N LYS A 147 -2.91 -12.68 9.31
CA LYS A 147 -4.23 -12.41 8.73
C LYS A 147 -4.58 -10.92 8.80
N GLY A 148 -4.22 -10.23 9.87
CA GLY A 148 -4.38 -8.78 10.00
C GLY A 148 -3.62 -8.01 8.93
N VAL A 149 -2.38 -8.40 8.64
CA VAL A 149 -1.59 -7.82 7.53
C VAL A 149 -2.29 -8.01 6.18
N LEU A 150 -2.74 -9.24 5.89
CA LEU A 150 -3.44 -9.53 4.63
C LEU A 150 -4.79 -8.80 4.50
N ALA A 151 -5.58 -8.76 5.59
CA ALA A 151 -6.85 -8.05 5.61
C ALA A 151 -6.66 -6.54 5.48
N GLY A 152 -5.62 -6.00 6.12
CA GLY A 152 -5.28 -4.58 6.05
C GLY A 152 -4.97 -4.14 4.62
N ASN A 153 -4.17 -4.92 3.89
CA ASN A 153 -3.84 -4.65 2.49
C ASN A 153 -5.05 -4.74 1.54
N MET A 154 -6.19 -5.30 1.96
CA MET A 154 -7.39 -5.29 1.12
C MET A 154 -7.89 -3.88 0.87
N PHE A 155 -7.61 -2.93 1.77
CA PHE A 155 -8.04 -1.53 1.67
C PHE A 155 -7.19 -0.72 0.66
N ASP A 156 -6.88 -1.33 -0.48
CA ASP A 156 -6.18 -0.73 -1.62
C ASP A 156 -7.18 -0.09 -2.58
N TRP A 157 -6.99 1.20 -2.84
CA TRP A 157 -7.86 2.00 -3.69
C TRP A 157 -7.63 1.77 -5.19
N GLY A 158 -6.49 1.19 -5.56
CA GLY A 158 -6.20 0.69 -6.90
C GLY A 158 -7.02 -0.55 -7.26
N ALA A 159 -7.49 -1.31 -6.27
CA ALA A 159 -8.27 -2.53 -6.47
C ALA A 159 -9.77 -2.25 -6.66
N GLN A 160 -10.26 -2.39 -7.90
CA GLN A 160 -11.66 -2.10 -8.27
C GLN A 160 -12.71 -2.83 -7.40
N ALA A 161 -12.44 -4.08 -7.01
CA ALA A 161 -13.38 -4.89 -6.24
C ALA A 161 -13.53 -4.41 -4.80
N VAL A 162 -12.46 -3.93 -4.17
CA VAL A 162 -12.51 -3.46 -2.78
C VAL A 162 -12.92 -2.01 -2.68
N ALA A 163 -12.53 -1.17 -3.63
CA ALA A 163 -12.99 0.22 -3.72
C ALA A 163 -14.53 0.32 -3.74
N GLN A 164 -15.23 -0.58 -4.45
CA GLN A 164 -16.70 -0.60 -4.47
C GLN A 164 -17.32 -0.97 -3.12
N ILE A 165 -16.68 -1.84 -2.33
CA ILE A 165 -17.18 -2.22 -0.99
C ILE A 165 -17.03 -1.02 -0.05
N LEU A 166 -15.85 -0.38 -0.06
CA LEU A 166 -15.56 0.78 0.79
C LEU A 166 -16.40 2.01 0.43
N GLU A 167 -16.73 2.21 -0.84
CA GLU A 167 -17.62 3.29 -1.31
C GLU A 167 -19.07 3.10 -0.85
N ASN A 168 -19.53 1.85 -0.66
CA ASN A 168 -20.92 1.52 -0.36
C ASN A 168 -21.20 1.18 1.11
N ASP A 169 -20.18 0.80 1.87
CA ASP A 169 -20.32 0.39 3.27
C ASP A 169 -19.27 1.06 4.17
N SER A 170 -19.67 2.16 4.80
CA SER A 170 -18.83 2.90 5.75
C SER A 170 -18.56 2.13 7.06
N SER A 171 -19.25 1.01 7.30
CA SER A 171 -19.01 0.15 8.47
C SER A 171 -17.96 -0.91 8.21
N PHE A 172 -17.62 -1.18 6.95
CA PHE A 172 -16.61 -2.17 6.57
C PHE A 172 -15.24 -1.81 7.14
N GLY A 173 -14.74 -2.65 8.05
CA GLY A 173 -13.45 -2.51 8.71
C GLY A 173 -12.66 -3.80 8.72
N LEU A 174 -11.65 -3.86 9.59
CA LEU A 174 -10.72 -5.00 9.66
C LEU A 174 -11.45 -6.32 9.92
N GLU A 175 -12.46 -6.34 10.78
CA GLU A 175 -13.18 -7.55 11.16
C GLU A 175 -13.93 -8.16 9.96
N GLU A 176 -14.59 -7.33 9.17
CA GLU A 176 -15.26 -7.72 7.94
C GLU A 176 -14.23 -8.20 6.90
N ALA A 177 -13.11 -7.49 6.74
CA ALA A 177 -12.03 -7.89 5.84
C ALA A 177 -11.43 -9.26 6.23
N LEU A 178 -11.22 -9.51 7.52
CA LEU A 178 -10.74 -10.81 8.04
C LEU A 178 -11.68 -11.98 7.70
N GLN A 179 -12.99 -11.72 7.55
CA GLN A 179 -13.97 -12.72 7.14
C GLN A 179 -13.96 -12.98 5.63
N GLN A 180 -13.49 -12.03 4.83
CA GLN A 180 -13.38 -12.15 3.37
C GLN A 180 -12.10 -12.85 2.91
N ILE A 181 -11.09 -12.96 3.78
CA ILE A 181 -9.88 -13.73 3.48
C ILE A 181 -10.28 -15.17 3.13
N GLN A 182 -9.85 -15.64 1.95
CA GLN A 182 -10.08 -17.01 1.53
C GLN A 182 -9.47 -18.01 2.51
N LYS A 183 -10.15 -19.15 2.70
CA LYS A 183 -9.64 -20.23 3.53
C LYS A 183 -8.34 -20.78 2.94
N ARG A 184 -7.40 -21.12 3.82
CA ARG A 184 -6.14 -21.78 3.44
C ARG A 184 -6.41 -23.13 2.75
N PRO A 185 -5.54 -23.59 1.84
CA PRO A 185 -4.31 -22.94 1.42
C PRO A 185 -4.54 -21.74 0.49
N TRP A 186 -3.78 -20.67 0.70
CA TRP A 186 -3.71 -19.57 -0.27
C TRP A 186 -2.94 -19.97 -1.53
N LEU A 187 -3.02 -19.15 -2.58
CA LEU A 187 -2.33 -19.40 -3.85
C LEU A 187 -0.83 -19.68 -3.66
N ILE A 188 -0.18 -18.87 -2.81
CA ILE A 188 1.15 -19.15 -2.26
C ILE A 188 1.02 -19.06 -0.75
N ASP A 189 1.11 -20.20 -0.07
CA ASP A 189 0.89 -20.31 1.37
C ASP A 189 2.15 -20.79 2.07
N CYS A 190 2.92 -19.83 2.59
CA CYS A 190 4.13 -20.08 3.37
C CYS A 190 3.91 -19.82 4.88
N LEU A 191 2.65 -19.73 5.33
CA LEU A 191 2.37 -19.36 6.73
C LEU A 191 2.95 -20.39 7.71
N ASP A 192 2.80 -21.69 7.45
CA ASP A 192 3.31 -22.70 8.39
C ASP A 192 4.85 -22.65 8.51
N GLN A 193 5.56 -22.41 7.41
CA GLN A 193 7.02 -22.22 7.42
C GLN A 193 7.41 -20.97 8.24
N TRP A 194 6.65 -19.88 8.10
CA TRP A 194 6.83 -18.69 8.92
C TRP A 194 6.58 -18.98 10.41
N LEU A 195 5.49 -19.67 10.75
CA LEU A 195 5.15 -20.05 12.12
C LEU A 195 6.22 -20.94 12.76
N ASP A 196 6.82 -21.84 11.99
CA ASP A 196 7.93 -22.67 12.46
C ASP A 196 9.18 -21.82 12.67
N ARG A 197 9.47 -20.87 11.76
CA ARG A 197 10.60 -19.94 11.90
C ARG A 197 10.49 -19.06 13.14
N THR A 198 9.29 -18.62 13.53
CA THR A 198 9.09 -17.77 14.71
C THR A 198 9.26 -18.49 16.04
N GLN A 199 9.35 -19.83 16.06
CA GLN A 199 9.73 -20.61 17.25
C GLN A 199 11.23 -20.61 17.52
N GLY A 200 12.04 -20.24 16.51
CA GLY A 200 13.48 -20.12 16.65
C GLY A 200 13.92 -18.83 17.36
N PRO A 201 15.25 -18.59 17.45
CA PRO A 201 15.77 -17.33 17.95
C PRO A 201 15.19 -16.12 17.20
N PRO A 202 14.90 -15.01 17.90
CA PRO A 202 14.44 -13.78 17.27
C PRO A 202 15.38 -13.28 16.17
N HIS A 203 14.81 -12.59 15.21
CA HIS A 203 15.61 -11.89 14.20
C HIS A 203 16.31 -10.69 14.86
N LYS A 204 17.53 -10.38 14.41
CA LYS A 204 18.22 -9.17 14.91
C LYS A 204 17.57 -7.89 14.37
N CYS A 205 17.12 -7.94 13.13
CA CYS A 205 16.51 -6.82 12.43
C CYS A 205 15.47 -7.34 11.42
N ALA A 206 14.36 -6.63 11.28
CA ALA A 206 13.36 -6.80 10.25
C ALA A 206 13.21 -5.48 9.47
N THR A 207 13.10 -5.57 8.16
CA THR A 207 12.81 -4.43 7.28
C THR A 207 11.46 -4.69 6.62
N ILE A 208 10.53 -3.77 6.79
CA ILE A 208 9.15 -3.88 6.28
C ILE A 208 8.92 -2.71 5.33
N PHE A 209 8.66 -3.02 4.07
CA PHE A 209 8.17 -2.05 3.10
C PHE A 209 6.67 -1.92 3.29
N THR A 210 6.23 -0.74 3.74
CA THR A 210 4.83 -0.44 4.00
C THR A 210 4.12 -0.08 2.70
N ASP A 211 2.84 -0.40 2.62
CA ASP A 211 2.00 -0.12 1.47
C ASP A 211 1.01 1.00 1.81
N ASN A 212 -0.21 0.67 2.23
CA ASN A 212 -1.31 1.63 2.34
C ASN A 212 -1.39 2.34 3.71
N SER A 213 -1.95 3.55 3.68
CA SER A 213 -2.41 4.25 4.89
C SER A 213 -3.63 3.55 5.53
N GLY A 214 -4.03 4.01 6.70
CA GLY A 214 -5.24 3.56 7.37
C GLY A 214 -5.11 2.18 7.99
N ILE A 215 -6.05 1.29 7.66
CA ILE A 215 -6.19 -0.03 8.31
C ILE A 215 -4.96 -0.90 8.07
N ASP A 216 -4.36 -0.84 6.89
CA ASP A 216 -3.17 -1.61 6.54
C ASP A 216 -2.01 -1.34 7.52
N ILE A 217 -1.46 -0.13 7.47
CA ILE A 217 -0.34 0.24 8.35
C ILE A 217 -0.73 0.19 9.84
N VAL A 218 -1.91 0.71 10.24
CA VAL A 218 -2.25 0.87 11.66
C VAL A 218 -2.73 -0.43 12.29
N LEU A 219 -3.57 -1.21 11.64
CA LEU A 219 -4.22 -2.39 12.24
C LEU A 219 -3.69 -3.72 11.69
N GLY A 220 -2.93 -3.70 10.60
CA GLY A 220 -2.20 -4.86 10.07
C GLY A 220 -0.72 -4.83 10.44
N ILE A 221 0.02 -3.85 9.91
CA ILE A 221 1.49 -3.78 10.05
C ILE A 221 1.93 -3.43 11.46
N LEU A 222 1.33 -2.44 12.14
CA LEU A 222 1.77 -2.07 13.48
C LEU A 222 1.64 -3.18 14.53
N PRO A 223 0.57 -4.01 14.54
CA PRO A 223 0.54 -5.21 15.37
C PRO A 223 1.68 -6.21 15.06
N LEU A 224 2.05 -6.39 13.79
CA LEU A 224 3.22 -7.18 13.40
C LEU A 224 4.51 -6.56 13.94
N VAL A 225 4.70 -5.25 13.77
CA VAL A 225 5.85 -4.50 14.29
C VAL A 225 5.95 -4.68 15.80
N ARG A 226 4.86 -4.47 16.53
CA ARG A 226 4.82 -4.64 17.99
C ARG A 226 5.23 -6.04 18.42
N GLN A 227 4.74 -7.07 17.73
CA GLN A 227 5.09 -8.45 18.07
C GLN A 227 6.57 -8.74 17.83
N LEU A 228 7.16 -8.20 16.76
CA LEU A 228 8.60 -8.30 16.49
C LEU A 228 9.44 -7.56 17.56
N LEU A 229 9.00 -6.37 17.98
CA LEU A 229 9.65 -5.59 19.05
C LEU A 229 9.60 -6.31 20.40
N LEU A 230 8.47 -6.95 20.74
CA LEU A 230 8.35 -7.79 21.94
C LEU A 230 9.36 -8.95 21.95
N GLN A 231 9.70 -9.46 20.77
CA GLN A 231 10.76 -10.47 20.58
C GLN A 231 12.17 -9.86 20.50
N LYS A 232 12.35 -8.56 20.77
CA LYS A 232 13.64 -7.85 20.70
C LYS A 232 14.24 -7.80 19.29
N THR A 233 13.40 -7.85 18.25
CA THR A 233 13.80 -7.60 16.87
C THR A 233 13.79 -6.10 16.59
N LYS A 234 14.90 -5.54 16.11
CA LYS A 234 14.90 -4.15 15.59
C LYS A 234 14.01 -4.08 14.34
N VAL A 235 13.15 -3.08 14.22
CA VAL A 235 12.28 -2.95 13.04
C VAL A 235 12.60 -1.66 12.28
N LEU A 236 12.75 -1.78 10.96
CA LEU A 236 12.89 -0.67 10.02
C LEU A 236 11.64 -0.64 9.14
N LEU A 237 10.86 0.45 9.24
CA LEU A 237 9.75 0.69 8.33
C LEU A 237 10.25 1.54 7.15
N CYS A 238 9.96 1.09 5.93
CA CYS A 238 10.33 1.75 4.69
C CYS A 238 9.06 2.18 3.95
N ALA A 239 8.96 3.47 3.62
CA ALA A 239 7.79 4.08 3.02
C ALA A 239 8.19 4.94 1.81
N ASN A 240 7.21 5.27 0.97
CA ASN A 240 7.44 6.05 -0.25
C ASN A 240 7.89 7.48 0.09
N THR A 241 8.81 8.04 -0.71
CA THR A 241 9.22 9.45 -0.54
C THR A 241 8.21 10.44 -1.12
N LYS A 242 7.34 9.97 -2.02
CA LYS A 242 6.31 10.78 -2.68
C LYS A 242 4.98 10.04 -2.64
N PRO A 243 3.86 10.77 -2.59
CA PRO A 243 2.53 10.17 -2.66
C PRO A 243 2.35 9.37 -3.95
N ALA A 244 1.69 8.23 -3.83
CA ALA A 244 1.15 7.44 -4.92
C ALA A 244 -0.12 6.77 -4.38
N LEU A 245 -1.28 7.09 -4.97
CA LEU A 245 -2.57 6.63 -4.44
C LEU A 245 -2.69 6.83 -2.91
N ASN A 246 -3.13 5.81 -2.18
CA ASN A 246 -3.28 5.80 -0.73
C ASN A 246 -2.05 5.25 0.02
N ASP A 247 -0.93 5.03 -0.67
CA ASP A 247 0.33 4.61 -0.05
C ASP A 247 0.77 5.61 1.03
N ILE A 248 1.27 5.08 2.15
CA ILE A 248 1.84 5.90 3.20
C ILE A 248 3.22 6.43 2.77
N THR A 249 3.43 7.74 2.88
CA THR A 249 4.75 8.33 2.63
C THR A 249 5.62 8.34 3.89
N TYR A 250 6.93 8.53 3.75
CA TYR A 250 7.87 8.62 4.88
C TYR A 250 7.46 9.70 5.90
N GLU A 251 7.15 10.92 5.44
CA GLU A 251 6.76 12.03 6.31
C GLU A 251 5.43 11.73 7.03
N GLU A 252 4.46 11.15 6.31
CA GLU A 252 3.18 10.75 6.89
C GLU A 252 3.33 9.60 7.89
N LEU A 253 4.22 8.65 7.59
CA LEU A 253 4.52 7.52 8.48
C LEU A 253 5.13 8.03 9.79
N GLN A 254 6.08 8.97 9.75
CA GLN A 254 6.66 9.54 10.97
C GLN A 254 5.59 10.20 11.86
N GLU A 255 4.69 10.98 11.26
CA GLU A 255 3.55 11.58 11.94
C GLU A 255 2.63 10.53 12.54
N LEU A 256 2.25 9.53 11.74
CA LEU A 256 1.36 8.46 12.13
C LEU A 256 1.92 7.65 13.31
N ILE A 257 3.19 7.23 13.25
CA ILE A 257 3.83 6.46 14.32
C ILE A 257 3.83 7.26 15.62
N ARG A 258 4.14 8.56 15.57
CA ARG A 258 4.13 9.42 16.76
C ARG A 258 2.74 9.49 17.40
N GLN A 259 1.68 9.54 16.61
CA GLN A 259 0.31 9.49 17.14
C GLN A 259 -0.02 8.12 17.76
N CYS A 260 0.40 7.04 17.10
CA CYS A 260 0.24 5.65 17.58
C CYS A 260 1.03 5.35 18.86
N CYS A 261 2.12 6.07 19.15
CA CYS A 261 2.90 5.90 20.38
C CYS A 261 2.04 6.07 21.64
N SER A 262 1.07 7.00 21.63
CA SER A 262 0.11 7.19 22.73
C SER A 262 -0.80 5.98 22.99
N LYS A 263 -0.88 5.03 22.04
CA LYS A 263 -1.74 3.84 22.11
C LYS A 263 -0.98 2.57 22.50
N CYS A 264 0.36 2.58 22.45
CA CYS A 264 1.17 1.39 22.70
C CYS A 264 2.55 1.74 23.25
N ALA A 265 2.80 1.37 24.52
CA ALA A 265 4.08 1.63 25.19
C ALA A 265 5.28 0.96 24.48
N ILE A 266 5.10 -0.24 23.91
CA ILE A 266 6.19 -0.95 23.20
C ILE A 266 6.63 -0.20 21.94
N ILE A 267 5.67 0.35 21.19
CA ILE A 267 5.97 1.16 19.99
C ILE A 267 6.60 2.49 20.43
N ASN A 268 6.09 3.11 21.49
CA ASN A 268 6.65 4.35 22.04
C ASN A 268 8.11 4.18 22.49
N GLU A 269 8.41 3.14 23.26
CA GLU A 269 9.78 2.85 23.72
C GLU A 269 10.75 2.67 22.54
N ALA A 270 10.36 1.88 21.53
CA ALA A 270 11.17 1.65 20.35
C ALA A 270 11.32 2.88 19.43
N TYR A 271 10.40 3.85 19.50
CA TYR A 271 10.45 5.08 18.72
C TYR A 271 11.40 6.13 19.31
N GLU A 272 11.59 6.11 20.64
CA GLU A 272 12.47 7.04 21.36
C GLU A 272 13.94 6.58 21.42
N GLU A 273 14.23 5.31 21.08
CA GLU A 273 15.58 4.72 20.98
C GLU A 273 16.31 5.09 19.68
#